data_AF-A0A2H0S2N6-F1
#
_entry.id   AF-A0A2H0S2N6-F1
#
_cell.length_a   1.000
_cell.length_b   1.000
_cell.length_c   1.000
_cell.angle_alpha   90.00
_cell.angle_beta   90.00
_cell.angle_gamma   90.00
#
_symmetry.space_group_name_H-M   'P 1'
#
loop_
_entity.id
_entity.type
_entity.pdbx_description
1 polymer ?
#
loop_
_entity_poly.entity_id
_entity_poly.type
_entity_poly.pdbx_seq_one_letter_code
_entity_poly.pdbx_strand_id
1 'polypeptide(L)'
;MSSVSILEREKEQVVYPAYDYVQVLMVALSDPQSWKRKKEECKKVERAYRELGRLLRDPSNQKLIAAWFGDDTQASEILQWMEDVRKKVGEIIPR
;
A
#
# COMPACT_ATOMS: atom_id res chain seq x y z
N MET A 1 -9.10 14.20 -27.19
CA MET A 1 -8.76 13.30 -26.08
C MET A 1 -7.57 13.92 -25.39
N SER A 2 -7.77 14.47 -24.19
CA SER A 2 -6.71 15.16 -23.45
C SER A 2 -5.70 14.14 -22.94
N SER A 3 -4.43 14.33 -23.25
CA SER A 3 -3.33 13.55 -22.69
C SER A 3 -3.38 13.68 -21.18
N VAL A 4 -3.67 12.57 -20.48
CA VAL A 4 -3.53 12.50 -19.01
C VAL A 4 -2.13 13.00 -18.67
N SER A 5 -2.03 14.00 -17.79
CA SER A 5 -0.74 14.55 -17.41
C SER A 5 0.10 13.44 -16.76
N ILE A 6 1.42 13.47 -16.94
CA ILE A 6 2.33 12.45 -16.37
C ILE A 6 2.06 12.26 -14.87
N LEU A 7 1.79 13.37 -14.17
CA LEU A 7 1.41 13.40 -12.75
C LEU A 7 0.11 12.64 -12.44
N GLU A 8 -0.94 12.76 -13.27
CA GLU A 8 -2.18 12.01 -13.06
C GLU A 8 -1.95 10.51 -13.27
N ARG A 9 -1.13 10.13 -14.24
CA ARG A 9 -0.79 8.73 -14.48
C ARG A 9 0.00 8.13 -13.31
N GLU A 10 0.96 8.87 -12.76
CA GLU A 10 1.74 8.44 -11.60
C GLU A 10 0.86 8.25 -10.36
N LYS A 11 -0.15 9.11 -10.15
CA LYS A 11 -1.14 8.93 -9.07
C LYS A 11 -1.92 7.65 -9.21
N GLU A 12 -2.49 7.41 -10.39
CA GLU A 12 -3.32 6.23 -10.66
C GLU A 12 -2.52 4.92 -10.57
N GLN A 13 -1.23 4.95 -10.90
CA GLN A 13 -0.41 3.75 -10.96
C GLN A 13 0.34 3.44 -9.65
N VAL A 14 0.62 4.45 -8.83
CA VAL A 14 1.48 4.31 -7.65
C VAL A 14 0.77 4.75 -6.37
N VAL A 15 0.32 6.00 -6.32
CA VAL A 15 -0.17 6.62 -5.08
C VAL A 15 -1.50 5.99 -4.63
N TYR A 16 -2.51 5.97 -5.51
CA TYR A 16 -3.80 5.39 -5.17
C TYR A 16 -3.71 3.89 -4.86
N PRO A 17 -3.00 3.07 -5.67
CA PRO A 17 -2.81 1.67 -5.32
C PRO A 17 -2.11 1.46 -3.98
N ALA A 18 -1.04 2.23 -3.67
CA ALA A 18 -0.36 2.12 -2.37
C ALA A 18 -1.33 2.39 -1.22
N TYR A 19 -2.13 3.46 -1.33
CA TYR A 19 -3.12 3.82 -0.32
C TYR A 19 -4.22 2.76 -0.18
N ASP A 20 -4.76 2.26 -1.29
CA ASP A 20 -5.80 1.23 -1.30
C ASP A 20 -5.30 -0.08 -0.66
N TYR A 21 -4.06 -0.48 -0.94
CA TYR A 21 -3.47 -1.65 -0.30
C TYR A 21 -3.32 -1.45 1.21
N VAL A 22 -2.87 -0.27 1.65
CA VAL A 22 -2.77 0.04 3.08
C VAL A 22 -4.15 -0.03 3.75
N GLN A 23 -5.19 0.51 3.12
CA GLN A 23 -6.57 0.41 3.64
C GLN A 23 -7.04 -1.03 3.80
N VAL A 24 -6.79 -1.88 2.80
CA VAL A 24 -7.10 -3.32 2.90
C VAL A 24 -6.38 -3.97 4.08
N LEU A 25 -5.10 -3.64 4.27
CA LEU A 25 -4.28 -4.19 5.35
C LEU A 25 -4.74 -3.69 6.73
N MET A 26 -5.12 -2.42 6.86
CA MET A 26 -5.68 -1.87 8.10
C MET A 26 -6.99 -2.54 8.49
N VAL A 27 -7.89 -2.75 7.53
CA VAL A 27 -9.13 -3.51 7.76
C VAL A 27 -8.80 -4.92 8.24
N ALA A 28 -7.82 -5.58 7.62
CA ALA A 28 -7.38 -6.91 8.02
C ALA A 28 -6.78 -6.96 9.44
N LEU A 29 -6.12 -5.88 9.89
CA LEU A 29 -5.63 -5.75 11.27
C LEU A 29 -6.75 -5.54 12.29
N SER A 30 -7.82 -4.84 11.89
CA SER A 30 -8.95 -4.55 12.77
C SER A 30 -9.78 -5.80 13.10
N ASP A 31 -9.90 -6.74 12.16
CA ASP A 31 -10.60 -8.01 12.37
C ASP A 31 -9.83 -9.19 11.75
N PRO A 32 -8.75 -9.68 12.40
CA PRO A 32 -7.88 -10.71 11.85
C PRO A 32 -8.54 -12.06 11.63
N GLN A 33 -9.65 -12.35 12.31
CA GLN A 33 -10.29 -13.67 12.28
C GLN A 33 -11.34 -13.76 11.16
N SER A 34 -11.99 -12.64 10.82
CA SER A 34 -13.04 -12.62 9.79
C SER A 34 -12.49 -12.83 8.39
N TRP A 35 -11.41 -12.13 8.02
CA TRP A 35 -10.86 -12.23 6.66
C TRP A 35 -10.22 -13.61 6.39
N LYS A 36 -9.60 -14.23 7.42
CA LYS A 36 -8.99 -15.56 7.31
C LYS A 36 -9.99 -16.67 6.97
N ARG A 37 -11.26 -16.49 7.34
CA ARG A 37 -12.32 -17.48 7.07
C ARG A 37 -12.92 -17.37 5.67
N LYS A 38 -12.64 -16.28 4.95
CA LYS A 38 -13.22 -15.99 3.64
C LYS A 38 -12.11 -16.05 2.59
N LYS A 39 -12.15 -17.06 1.71
CA LYS A 39 -11.12 -17.31 0.69
C LYS A 39 -10.76 -16.07 -0.14
N GLU A 40 -11.76 -15.32 -0.60
CA GLU A 40 -11.53 -14.13 -1.43
C GLU A 40 -10.96 -12.96 -0.64
N GLU A 41 -11.36 -12.77 0.62
CA GLU A 41 -10.75 -11.76 1.49
C GLU A 41 -9.29 -12.12 1.83
N CYS A 42 -8.99 -13.40 2.07
CA CYS A 42 -7.62 -13.88 2.25
C CYS A 42 -6.73 -13.53 1.06
N LYS A 43 -7.18 -13.84 -0.17
CA LYS A 43 -6.46 -13.47 -1.39
C LYS A 43 -6.29 -11.95 -1.52
N LYS A 44 -7.31 -11.16 -1.16
CA LYS A 44 -7.28 -9.70 -1.23
C LYS A 44 -6.21 -9.14 -0.28
N VAL A 45 -6.16 -9.63 0.96
CA VAL A 45 -5.15 -9.24 1.96
C VAL A 45 -3.74 -9.67 1.53
N GLU A 46 -3.58 -10.92 1.06
CA GLU A 46 -2.28 -11.42 0.56
C GLU A 46 -1.77 -10.65 -0.65
N ARG A 47 -2.69 -10.27 -1.56
CA ARG A 47 -2.35 -9.43 -2.71
C ARG A 47 -1.91 -8.05 -2.25
N ALA A 48 -2.69 -7.40 -1.39
CA ALA A 48 -2.35 -6.09 -0.85
C ALA A 48 -0.99 -6.09 -0.14
N TYR A 49 -0.70 -7.11 0.67
CA TYR A 49 0.59 -7.26 1.36
C TYR A 49 1.77 -7.37 0.39
N ARG A 50 1.63 -8.15 -0.68
CA ARG A 50 2.67 -8.35 -1.70
C ARG A 50 2.86 -7.12 -2.58
N GLU A 51 1.77 -6.56 -3.09
CA GLU A 51 1.82 -5.41 -4.00
C GLU A 51 2.29 -4.13 -3.29
N LEU A 52 1.85 -3.88 -2.05
CA LEU A 52 2.38 -2.78 -1.25
C LEU A 52 3.88 -2.94 -1.04
N GLY A 53 4.35 -4.14 -0.70
CA GLY A 53 5.79 -4.40 -0.56
C GLY A 53 6.58 -4.22 -1.85
N ARG A 54 5.97 -4.47 -3.02
CA ARG A 54 6.57 -4.20 -4.33
C ARG A 54 6.68 -2.70 -4.58
N LEU A 55 5.60 -1.95 -4.33
CA LEU A 55 5.57 -0.51 -4.51
C LEU A 55 6.58 0.19 -3.60
N LEU A 56 6.58 -0.15 -2.31
CA LEU A 56 7.48 0.42 -1.31
C LEU A 56 8.95 0.03 -1.49
N ARG A 57 9.28 -0.99 -2.31
CA ARG A 57 10.67 -1.36 -2.59
C ARG A 57 11.32 -0.47 -3.65
N ASP A 58 10.52 0.13 -4.54
CA ASP A 58 11.03 0.96 -5.64
C ASP A 58 11.25 2.40 -5.14
N PRO A 59 12.49 2.92 -5.15
CA PRO A 59 12.78 4.29 -4.71
C PRO A 59 12.03 5.37 -5.51
N SER A 60 11.69 5.10 -6.77
CA SER A 60 10.91 6.03 -7.61
C SER A 60 9.49 6.14 -7.09
N ASN A 61 8.87 5.01 -6.76
CA ASN A 61 7.53 4.98 -6.17
C ASN A 61 7.52 5.62 -4.79
N GLN A 62 8.55 5.38 -3.96
CA GLN A 62 8.68 6.05 -2.65
C GLN A 62 8.68 7.58 -2.79
N LYS A 63 9.45 8.12 -3.75
CA LYS A 63 9.47 9.57 -4.01
C LYS A 63 8.12 10.10 -4.46
N LEU A 64 7.44 9.39 -5.36
CA LEU A 64 6.10 9.78 -5.83
C LEU A 64 5.08 9.79 -4.70
N ILE A 65 5.11 8.78 -3.83
CA ILE A 65 4.25 8.71 -2.66
C ILE A 65 4.57 9.85 -1.69
N ALA A 66 5.83 10.03 -1.31
CA ALA A 66 6.22 11.08 -0.35
C ALA A 66 5.84 12.48 -0.86
N ALA A 67 6.20 12.80 -2.11
CA ALA A 67 5.89 14.10 -2.73
C ALA A 67 4.37 14.37 -2.78
N TRP A 68 3.54 13.34 -2.96
CA TRP A 68 2.09 13.48 -2.96
C TRP A 68 1.53 13.92 -1.60
N PHE A 69 2.14 13.47 -0.51
CA PHE A 69 1.74 13.84 0.85
C PHE A 69 2.45 15.10 1.37
N GLY A 70 3.14 15.84 0.48
CA GLY A 70 3.82 17.10 0.81
C GLY A 70 5.18 16.91 1.51
N ASP A 71 5.79 15.74 1.38
CA ASP A 71 7.07 15.41 1.99
C ASP A 71 8.07 14.98 0.90
N ASP A 72 9.04 15.83 0.60
CA ASP A 72 10.06 15.52 -0.41
C ASP A 72 11.22 14.67 0.13
N THR A 73 11.13 14.20 1.38
CA THR A 73 12.15 13.36 2.00
C THR A 73 11.86 11.87 1.81
N GLN A 74 12.91 11.07 1.56
CA GLN A 74 12.79 9.61 1.56
C GLN A 74 12.51 9.03 2.96
N ALA A 75 12.65 9.86 4.01
CA ALA A 75 12.36 9.51 5.40
C ALA A 75 10.91 9.84 5.79
N SER A 76 9.99 9.83 4.82
CA SER A 76 8.64 10.33 5.06
C SER A 76 7.86 9.48 6.07
N GLU A 77 7.18 10.17 7.00
CA GLU A 77 6.30 9.54 7.98
C GLU A 77 5.24 8.65 7.33
N ILE A 78 4.78 9.01 6.12
CA ILE A 78 3.81 8.20 5.38
C ILE A 78 4.42 6.87 4.94
N LEU A 79 5.65 6.87 4.43
CA LEU A 79 6.33 5.65 3.98
C LEU A 79 6.61 4.72 5.16
N GLN A 80 7.03 5.30 6.29
CA GLN A 80 7.23 4.56 7.53
C GLN A 80 5.92 3.93 8.03
N TRP A 81 4.84 4.70 8.05
CA TRP A 81 3.52 4.21 8.43
C TRP A 81 3.02 3.07 7.53
N MET A 82 3.16 3.21 6.21
CA MET A 82 2.77 2.16 5.26
C MET A 82 3.57 0.87 5.48
N GLU A 83 4.87 0.97 5.71
CA GLU A 83 5.71 -0.19 6.02
C GLU A 83 5.34 -0.82 7.37
N ASP A 84 5.00 -0.03 8.38
CA ASP A 84 4.59 -0.53 9.70
C ASP A 84 3.25 -1.27 9.63
N VAL A 85 2.27 -0.77 8.89
CA VAL A 85 1.01 -1.49 8.61
C VAL A 85 1.31 -2.82 7.94
N ARG A 86 2.19 -2.81 6.93
CA ARG A 86 2.60 -4.01 6.21
C ARG A 86 3.27 -5.04 7.13
N LYS A 87 4.20 -4.61 7.98
CA LYS A 87 4.88 -5.47 8.96
C LYS A 87 3.90 -6.12 9.93
N LYS A 88 2.97 -5.35 10.51
CA LYS A 88 1.93 -5.87 11.40
C LYS A 88 1.06 -6.93 10.72
N VAL A 89 0.69 -6.73 9.45
CA VAL A 89 -0.03 -7.79 8.72
C VAL A 89 0.84 -9.01 8.47
N GLY A 90 2.13 -8.82 8.19
CA GLY A 90 3.10 -9.90 8.01
C GLY A 90 3.23 -10.84 9.21
N GLU A 91 2.88 -10.39 10.42
CA GLU A 91 2.84 -11.22 11.63
C GLU A 91 1.61 -12.14 11.70
N ILE A 92 0.52 -11.74 11.05
CA ILE A 92 -0.77 -12.46 11.10
C ILE A 92 -1.11 -13.17 9.78
N ILE A 93 -0.40 -12.91 8.70
CA ILE A 93 -0.60 -13.56 7.41
C ILE A 93 -0.13 -15.03 7.46
N PRO A 94 -0.89 -15.99 6.91
CA PRO A 94 -0.42 -17.38 6.81
C PRO A 94 0.87 -17.44 5.97
N ARG A 95 1.87 -18.20 6.44
CA ARG A 95 3.11 -18.47 5.70
C ARG A 95 2.98 -19.66 4.78
#